data_AF-A0A8J3D3N9-F1
#
_entry.id   AF-A0A8J3D3N9-F1
#
_cell.length_a   1.000
_cell.length_b   1.000
_cell.length_c   1.000
_cell.angle_alpha   90.00
_cell.angle_beta   90.00
_cell.angle_gamma   90.00
#
_symmetry.space_group_name_H-M   'P 1'
#
loop_
_entity.id
_entity.type
_entity.pdbx_description
1 polymer ?
#
loop_
_entity_poly.entity_id
_entity_poly.type
_entity_poly.pdbx_seq_one_letter_code
_entity_poly.pdbx_strand_id
1 'polypeptide(L)'
;MKKALIQASAYTATLLLVYFLLDTFLDGSVWDGMVLSKSALTGEYCEYNEVQRFFHQHINTYSNLAYFFVGTFICALAWQDNMNQSDTTLNWLQKFPMLSFLMGGSFIYLSLGSSFFHASLTWAGQHVDMNGTYSISISLLFIAVYHVFHEISWSATVKKATIVAALLVIVSFYEIHLLVSSGILLPVMILLIWIFTAINYFQFRKERSIILAFLGLALIVIALQIRILDVQKVDCDPHSVFQGHAFWHVLTALSSFCSYAFFRFTSKNPR
;
A
#
# COMPACT_ATOMS: atom_id res chain seq x y z
N MET A 1 0.54 18.91 -8.24
CA MET A 1 1.67 18.26 -7.50
C MET A 1 2.08 19.00 -6.23
N LYS A 2 2.64 20.23 -6.26
CA LYS A 2 3.09 20.94 -5.03
C LYS A 2 2.04 21.00 -3.92
N LYS A 3 0.79 21.35 -4.24
CA LYS A 3 -0.32 21.36 -3.28
C LYS A 3 -0.60 19.98 -2.68
N ALA A 4 -0.58 18.92 -3.48
CA ALA A 4 -0.77 17.55 -3.01
C ALA A 4 0.33 17.10 -2.04
N LEU A 5 1.59 17.46 -2.33
CA LEU A 5 2.72 17.17 -1.43
C LEU A 5 2.54 17.87 -0.08
N ILE A 6 2.20 19.17 -0.09
CA ILE A 6 1.97 19.93 1.16
C ILE A 6 0.84 19.30 1.97
N GLN A 7 -0.27 18.93 1.32
CA GLN A 7 -1.40 18.27 1.99
C GLN A 7 -1.02 16.92 2.59
N ALA A 8 -0.33 16.08 1.83
CA ALA A 8 0.14 14.78 2.31
C ALA A 8 1.10 14.94 3.50
N SER A 9 2.08 15.84 3.41
CA SER A 9 3.01 16.12 4.52
C SER A 9 2.28 16.63 5.77
N ALA A 10 1.31 17.54 5.62
CA ALA A 10 0.54 18.06 6.74
C ALA A 10 -0.32 16.98 7.42
N TYR A 11 -0.99 16.12 6.64
CA TYR A 11 -1.77 15.01 7.18
C TYR A 11 -0.87 13.96 7.84
N THR A 12 0.27 13.60 7.25
CA THR A 12 1.23 12.67 7.87
C THR A 12 1.81 13.24 9.16
N ALA A 13 2.14 14.53 9.21
CA ALA A 13 2.60 15.18 10.44
C ALA A 13 1.51 15.17 11.53
N THR A 14 0.26 15.35 11.14
CA THR A 14 -0.90 15.26 12.05
C THR A 14 -1.04 13.83 12.60
N LEU A 15 -0.96 12.81 11.74
CA LEU A 15 -1.05 11.41 12.18
C LEU A 15 0.14 11.01 13.06
N LEU A 16 1.35 11.50 12.75
CA LEU A 16 2.52 11.32 13.60
C LEU A 16 2.29 11.90 15.00
N LEU A 17 1.73 13.11 15.09
CA LEU A 17 1.36 13.71 16.37
C LEU A 17 0.32 12.86 17.10
N VAL A 18 -0.69 12.36 16.41
CA VAL A 18 -1.69 11.44 17.00
C VAL A 18 -1.02 10.18 17.54
N TYR A 19 -0.14 9.54 16.77
CA TYR A 19 0.59 8.34 17.20
C TYR A 19 1.46 8.61 18.43
N PHE A 20 2.18 9.73 18.43
CA PHE A 20 2.98 10.16 19.57
C PHE A 20 2.12 10.36 20.83
N LEU A 21 0.96 11.02 20.69
CA LEU A 21 0.04 11.24 21.82
C LEU A 21 -0.54 9.90 22.32
N LEU A 22 -0.94 9.00 21.42
CA LEU A 22 -1.45 7.68 21.79
C LEU A 22 -0.40 6.87 22.56
N ASP A 23 0.84 6.79 22.05
CA ASP A 23 1.93 6.03 22.70
C ASP A 23 2.42 6.68 24.00
N THR A 24 2.16 7.98 24.21
CA THR A 24 2.50 8.68 25.45
C THR A 24 1.45 8.48 26.55
N PHE A 25 0.17 8.44 26.18
CA PHE A 25 -0.95 8.48 27.12
C PHE A 25 -1.66 7.13 27.32
N LEU A 26 -1.41 6.16 26.44
CA LEU A 26 -1.94 4.80 26.55
C LEU A 26 -0.81 3.81 26.80
N ASP A 27 -1.15 2.64 27.30
CA ASP A 27 -0.24 1.53 27.52
C ASP A 27 -0.77 0.23 26.88
N GLY A 28 -0.06 -0.88 27.08
CA GLY A 28 -0.41 -2.17 26.49
C GLY A 28 -1.76 -2.74 26.95
N SER A 29 -2.31 -2.27 28.09
CA SER A 29 -3.57 -2.79 28.64
C SER A 29 -4.78 -2.51 27.74
N VAL A 30 -4.66 -1.56 26.80
CA VAL A 30 -5.69 -1.29 25.78
C VAL A 30 -5.96 -2.51 24.91
N TRP A 31 -4.99 -3.41 24.77
CA TRP A 31 -5.11 -4.64 23.96
C TRP A 31 -5.52 -5.86 24.78
N ASP A 32 -5.77 -5.72 26.09
CA ASP A 32 -6.13 -6.83 26.96
C ASP A 32 -7.42 -7.52 26.49
N GLY A 33 -7.41 -8.86 26.52
CA GLY A 33 -8.54 -9.69 26.10
C GLY A 33 -8.62 -9.92 24.58
N MET A 34 -7.77 -9.28 23.77
CA MET A 34 -7.68 -9.57 22.35
C MET A 34 -6.87 -10.85 22.09
N VAL A 35 -7.25 -11.61 21.05
CA VAL A 35 -6.56 -12.84 20.66
C VAL A 35 -5.22 -12.48 20.01
N LEU A 36 -4.13 -13.09 20.47
CA LEU A 36 -2.80 -12.90 19.87
C LEU A 36 -2.73 -13.49 18.46
N SER A 37 -2.03 -12.77 17.57
CA SER A 37 -1.73 -13.25 16.22
C SER A 37 -0.75 -14.42 16.24
N LYS A 38 -0.70 -15.18 15.13
CA LYS A 38 0.33 -16.22 14.96
C LYS A 38 1.73 -15.60 14.98
N SER A 39 1.89 -14.43 14.37
CA SER A 39 3.16 -13.70 14.31
C SER A 39 3.66 -13.29 15.70
N ALA A 40 2.76 -12.88 16.60
CA ALA A 40 3.10 -12.58 17.98
C ALA A 40 3.59 -13.82 18.72
N LEU A 41 2.87 -14.93 18.58
CA LEU A 41 3.19 -16.20 19.25
C LEU A 41 4.54 -16.78 18.82
N THR A 42 4.96 -16.52 17.58
CA THR A 42 6.24 -17.00 17.05
C THR A 42 7.36 -15.95 17.09
N GLY A 43 7.07 -14.72 17.50
CA GLY A 43 8.01 -13.60 17.38
C GLY A 43 8.50 -13.42 15.94
N GLU A 44 7.58 -13.28 14.97
CA GLU A 44 7.91 -13.31 13.54
C GLU A 44 8.95 -12.25 13.13
N TYR A 45 8.81 -11.02 13.60
CA TYR A 45 9.70 -9.90 13.22
C TYR A 45 10.79 -9.64 14.23
N CYS A 46 11.91 -9.06 13.78
CA CYS A 46 13.09 -8.85 14.63
C CYS A 46 12.80 -7.96 15.84
N GLU A 47 12.03 -6.88 15.64
CA GLU A 47 11.73 -5.88 16.67
C GLU A 47 11.14 -6.51 17.94
N TYR A 48 11.70 -6.13 19.10
CA TYR A 48 11.24 -6.59 20.39
C TYR A 48 9.77 -6.22 20.64
N ASN A 49 9.00 -7.16 21.18
CA ASN A 49 7.59 -6.93 21.53
C ASN A 49 7.50 -6.30 22.93
N GLU A 50 7.43 -4.97 23.00
CA GLU A 50 7.25 -4.21 24.24
C GLU A 50 5.78 -4.26 24.71
N VAL A 51 5.31 -5.41 25.16
CA VAL A 51 3.89 -5.67 25.51
C VAL A 51 3.29 -4.75 26.59
N GLN A 52 4.13 -3.98 27.30
CA GLN A 52 3.69 -3.00 28.30
C GLN A 52 3.34 -1.65 27.67
N ARG A 53 3.77 -1.38 26.44
CA ARG A 53 3.51 -0.11 25.73
C ARG A 53 2.31 -0.22 24.82
N PHE A 54 1.70 0.91 24.50
CA PHE A 54 0.60 0.94 23.54
C PHE A 54 1.06 0.46 22.16
N PHE A 55 2.27 0.85 21.71
CA PHE A 55 2.88 0.27 20.53
C PHE A 55 3.85 -0.85 20.90
N HIS A 56 3.38 -2.10 20.83
CA HIS A 56 4.23 -3.28 21.10
C HIS A 56 5.46 -3.32 20.19
N GLN A 57 5.34 -2.90 18.93
CA GLN A 57 6.45 -2.72 18.00
C GLN A 57 6.42 -1.30 17.44
N HIS A 58 7.11 -0.38 18.10
CA HIS A 58 7.06 1.05 17.82
C HIS A 58 7.66 1.41 16.45
N ILE A 59 8.83 0.91 16.07
CA ILE A 59 9.48 1.23 14.79
C ILE A 59 8.64 0.69 13.61
N ASN A 60 8.14 -0.54 13.71
CA ASN A 60 7.23 -1.11 12.72
C ASN A 60 5.89 -0.35 12.68
N THR A 61 5.38 0.16 13.80
CA THR A 61 4.15 0.98 13.83
C THR A 61 4.35 2.33 13.15
N TYR A 62 5.43 3.06 13.46
CA TYR A 62 5.69 4.40 12.89
C TYR A 62 6.09 4.36 11.41
N SER A 63 6.79 3.32 10.96
CA SER A 63 7.19 3.19 9.54
C SER A 63 6.00 3.12 8.58
N ASN A 64 4.83 2.69 9.06
CA ASN A 64 3.58 2.70 8.31
C ASN A 64 3.08 4.10 7.91
N LEU A 65 3.63 5.18 8.50
CA LEU A 65 3.38 6.56 8.04
C LEU A 65 3.83 6.80 6.59
N ALA A 66 4.75 5.97 6.07
CA ALA A 66 5.14 6.00 4.66
C ALA A 66 3.95 5.68 3.74
N TYR A 67 3.16 4.65 4.06
CA TYR A 67 1.94 4.33 3.33
C TYR A 67 0.90 5.45 3.45
N PHE A 68 0.72 6.03 4.64
CA PHE A 68 -0.22 7.12 4.85
C PHE A 68 0.12 8.35 3.99
N PHE A 69 1.40 8.72 3.96
CA PHE A 69 1.88 9.80 3.10
C PHE A 69 1.59 9.53 1.63
N VAL A 70 1.93 8.34 1.13
CA VAL A 70 1.68 7.96 -0.27
C VAL A 70 0.18 7.94 -0.58
N GLY A 71 -0.63 7.38 0.31
CA GLY A 71 -2.08 7.28 0.12
C GLY A 71 -2.77 8.63 0.08
N THR A 72 -2.47 9.52 1.04
CA THR A 72 -3.00 10.88 1.06
C THR A 72 -2.52 11.70 -0.14
N PHE A 73 -1.27 11.51 -0.57
CA PHE A 73 -0.74 12.13 -1.78
C PHE A 73 -1.52 11.68 -3.03
N ILE A 74 -1.75 10.38 -3.20
CA ILE A 74 -2.53 9.84 -4.33
C ILE A 74 -3.98 10.35 -4.29
N CYS A 75 -4.64 10.36 -3.13
CA CYS A 75 -5.99 10.90 -2.97
C CYS A 75 -6.05 12.39 -3.34
N ALA A 76 -5.04 13.18 -2.97
CA ALA A 76 -4.97 14.59 -3.33
C ALA A 76 -4.78 14.80 -4.85
N LEU A 77 -4.04 13.91 -5.53
CA LEU A 77 -3.95 13.91 -7.00
C LEU A 77 -5.30 13.52 -7.63
N ALA A 78 -5.95 12.47 -7.12
CA ALA A 78 -7.25 12.01 -7.60
C ALA A 78 -8.33 13.10 -7.48
N TRP A 79 -8.30 13.86 -6.37
CA TRP A 79 -9.18 15.00 -6.15
C TRP A 79 -8.93 16.11 -7.19
N GLN A 80 -7.67 16.45 -7.46
CA GLN A 80 -7.31 17.42 -8.50
C GLN A 80 -7.78 16.96 -9.89
N ASP A 81 -7.60 15.67 -10.21
CA ASP A 81 -8.06 15.09 -11.48
C ASP A 81 -9.60 15.18 -11.59
N ASN A 82 -10.33 14.90 -10.51
CA ASN A 82 -11.79 14.99 -10.48
C ASN A 82 -12.32 16.43 -10.66
N MET A 83 -11.61 17.44 -10.13
CA MET A 83 -11.98 18.85 -10.32
C MET A 83 -11.71 19.34 -11.75
N ASN A 84 -10.78 18.71 -12.46
CA ASN A 84 -10.30 19.15 -13.77
C ASN A 84 -10.80 18.28 -14.93
N GLN A 85 -11.94 17.56 -14.78
CA GLN A 85 -12.42 16.61 -15.80
C GLN A 85 -12.72 17.25 -17.18
N SER A 86 -12.84 18.57 -17.26
CA SER A 86 -12.97 19.30 -18.52
C SER A 86 -11.66 19.45 -19.31
N ASP A 87 -10.51 19.14 -18.69
CA ASP A 87 -9.21 19.21 -19.33
C ASP A 87 -9.02 18.05 -20.32
N THR A 88 -8.79 18.39 -21.59
CA THR A 88 -8.62 17.41 -22.68
C THR A 88 -7.26 16.72 -22.65
N THR A 89 -6.29 17.28 -21.93
CA THR A 89 -4.92 16.74 -21.80
C THR A 89 -4.76 15.69 -20.71
N LEU A 90 -5.85 15.35 -20.00
CA LEU A 90 -5.83 14.31 -18.97
C LEU A 90 -5.52 12.94 -19.59
N ASN A 91 -4.56 12.23 -18.99
CA ASN A 91 -4.31 10.84 -19.35
C ASN A 91 -5.45 9.91 -18.89
N TRP A 92 -5.30 8.64 -19.24
CA TRP A 92 -6.30 7.61 -19.07
C TRP A 92 -6.73 7.38 -17.63
N LEU A 93 -5.76 7.34 -16.71
CA LEU A 93 -6.02 7.20 -15.29
C LEU A 93 -6.67 8.46 -14.71
N GLN A 94 -6.23 9.64 -15.17
CA GLN A 94 -6.81 10.93 -14.76
C GLN A 94 -8.28 11.09 -15.19
N LYS A 95 -8.66 10.53 -16.34
CA LYS A 95 -10.06 10.43 -16.80
C LYS A 95 -10.91 9.44 -16.00
N PHE A 96 -10.30 8.72 -15.06
CA PHE A 96 -10.99 7.81 -14.14
C PHE A 96 -10.44 7.92 -12.71
N PRO A 97 -10.61 9.09 -12.06
CA PRO A 97 -9.97 9.41 -10.78
C PRO A 97 -10.38 8.47 -9.63
N MET A 98 -11.52 7.77 -9.73
CA MET A 98 -11.95 6.82 -8.70
C MET A 98 -10.99 5.64 -8.52
N LEU A 99 -10.27 5.22 -9.58
CA LEU A 99 -9.22 4.19 -9.42
C LEU A 99 -8.03 4.73 -8.60
N SER A 100 -7.68 6.00 -8.77
CA SER A 100 -6.67 6.65 -7.93
C SER A 100 -7.16 6.84 -6.50
N PHE A 101 -8.43 7.20 -6.27
CA PHE A 101 -8.99 7.22 -4.91
C PHE A 101 -8.98 5.84 -4.26
N LEU A 102 -9.33 4.79 -4.99
CA LEU A 102 -9.25 3.41 -4.50
C LEU A 102 -7.82 3.05 -4.10
N MET A 103 -6.84 3.34 -4.97
CA MET A 103 -5.42 3.10 -4.67
C MET A 103 -4.95 3.89 -3.44
N GLY A 104 -5.24 5.19 -3.37
CA GLY A 104 -4.87 6.02 -2.23
C GLY A 104 -5.55 5.59 -0.93
N GLY A 105 -6.82 5.19 -1.01
CA GLY A 105 -7.58 4.59 0.09
C GLY A 105 -6.97 3.27 0.56
N SER A 106 -6.53 2.40 -0.33
CA SER A 106 -5.83 1.15 -0.01
C SER A 106 -4.51 1.39 0.73
N PHE A 107 -3.74 2.41 0.35
CA PHE A 107 -2.55 2.82 1.08
C PHE A 107 -2.86 3.31 2.50
N ILE A 108 -3.88 4.15 2.66
CA ILE A 108 -4.32 4.63 3.98
C ILE A 108 -4.81 3.46 4.83
N TYR A 109 -5.59 2.55 4.23
CA TYR A 109 -6.10 1.36 4.89
C TYR A 109 -4.97 0.44 5.37
N LEU A 110 -3.99 0.13 4.51
CA LEU A 110 -2.81 -0.63 4.92
C LEU A 110 -2.03 0.09 6.02
N SER A 111 -1.83 1.40 5.91
CA SER A 111 -1.14 2.18 6.95
C SER A 111 -1.77 1.97 8.33
N LEU A 112 -3.08 2.19 8.43
CA LEU A 112 -3.79 2.08 9.70
C LEU A 112 -3.91 0.62 10.16
N GLY A 113 -4.15 -0.32 9.24
CA GLY A 113 -4.25 -1.75 9.53
C GLY A 113 -2.95 -2.34 10.02
N SER A 114 -1.84 -2.05 9.35
CA SER A 114 -0.50 -2.50 9.73
C SER A 114 -0.01 -1.82 11.00
N SER A 115 -0.27 -0.51 11.19
CA SER A 115 -0.02 0.15 12.48
C SER A 115 -0.83 -0.50 13.61
N PHE A 116 -2.10 -0.82 13.39
CA PHE A 116 -2.92 -1.53 14.39
C PHE A 116 -2.37 -2.92 14.71
N PHE A 117 -1.89 -3.64 13.70
CA PHE A 117 -1.24 -4.93 13.90
C PHE A 117 0.05 -4.81 14.71
N HIS A 118 0.97 -3.92 14.36
CA HIS A 118 2.23 -3.76 15.09
C HIS A 118 2.05 -3.12 16.48
N ALA A 119 1.00 -2.32 16.66
CA ALA A 119 0.64 -1.79 17.95
C ALA A 119 0.12 -2.88 18.90
N SER A 120 -0.80 -3.72 18.42
CA SER A 120 -1.54 -4.67 19.26
C SER A 120 -0.99 -6.10 19.23
N LEU A 121 -0.34 -6.50 18.14
CA LEU A 121 0.08 -7.86 17.81
C LEU A 121 -1.06 -8.90 17.83
N THR A 122 -2.29 -8.44 17.59
CA THR A 122 -3.50 -9.27 17.67
C THR A 122 -3.85 -9.95 16.34
N TRP A 123 -4.63 -11.03 16.43
CA TRP A 123 -5.16 -11.77 15.29
C TRP A 123 -6.00 -10.86 14.39
N ALA A 124 -6.86 -10.03 14.98
CA ALA A 124 -7.67 -9.07 14.24
C ALA A 124 -6.77 -8.05 13.51
N GLY A 125 -5.75 -7.52 14.19
CA GLY A 125 -4.75 -6.65 13.58
C GLY A 125 -4.08 -7.30 12.37
N GLN A 126 -3.59 -8.55 12.53
CA GLN A 126 -2.94 -9.28 11.44
C GLN A 126 -3.84 -9.45 10.22
N HIS A 127 -5.14 -9.67 10.40
CA HIS A 127 -6.09 -9.83 9.29
C HIS A 127 -6.30 -8.51 8.54
N VAL A 128 -6.46 -7.41 9.29
CA VAL A 128 -6.64 -6.09 8.69
C VAL A 128 -5.37 -5.65 7.96
N ASP A 129 -4.18 -5.90 8.52
CA ASP A 129 -2.88 -5.66 7.87
C ASP A 129 -2.74 -6.42 6.55
N MET A 130 -2.99 -7.73 6.58
CA MET A 130 -2.92 -8.57 5.38
C MET A 130 -3.96 -8.17 4.33
N ASN A 131 -5.20 -7.89 4.74
CA ASN A 131 -6.24 -7.40 3.83
C ASN A 131 -5.87 -6.04 3.23
N GLY A 132 -5.26 -5.14 4.01
CA GLY A 132 -4.67 -3.88 3.53
C GLY A 132 -3.62 -4.12 2.44
N THR A 133 -2.71 -5.07 2.66
CA THR A 133 -1.66 -5.45 1.69
C THR A 133 -2.26 -5.92 0.37
N TYR A 134 -3.28 -6.78 0.43
CA TYR A 134 -3.98 -7.24 -0.77
C TYR A 134 -4.77 -6.12 -1.45
N SER A 135 -5.33 -5.17 -0.70
CA SER A 135 -6.09 -4.07 -1.27
C SER A 135 -5.26 -3.19 -2.21
N ILE A 136 -3.99 -2.94 -1.88
CA ILE A 136 -3.05 -2.23 -2.75
C ILE A 136 -2.82 -3.03 -4.04
N SER A 137 -2.56 -4.33 -3.91
CA SER A 137 -2.25 -5.20 -5.04
C SER A 137 -3.46 -5.36 -5.98
N ILE A 138 -4.67 -5.52 -5.43
CA ILE A 138 -5.93 -5.55 -6.17
C ILE A 138 -6.15 -4.22 -6.89
N SER A 139 -5.98 -3.09 -6.20
CA SER A 139 -6.13 -1.76 -6.81
C SER A 139 -5.19 -1.54 -7.99
N LEU A 140 -3.91 -1.96 -7.86
CA LEU A 140 -2.95 -1.92 -8.96
C LEU A 140 -3.35 -2.84 -10.12
N LEU A 141 -3.85 -4.04 -9.85
CA LEU A 141 -4.34 -4.94 -10.89
C LEU A 141 -5.52 -4.34 -11.65
N PHE A 142 -6.50 -3.76 -10.96
CA PHE A 142 -7.62 -3.06 -11.60
C PHE A 142 -7.14 -1.88 -12.46
N ILE A 143 -6.18 -1.09 -11.98
CA ILE A 143 -5.54 -0.02 -12.78
C ILE A 143 -4.84 -0.59 -14.02
N ALA A 144 -4.07 -1.67 -13.85
CA ALA A 144 -3.29 -2.26 -14.94
C ALA A 144 -4.21 -2.87 -16.00
N VAL A 145 -5.23 -3.63 -15.59
CA VAL A 145 -6.25 -4.21 -16.47
C VAL A 145 -7.04 -3.13 -17.22
N TYR A 146 -7.45 -2.05 -16.53
CA TYR A 146 -8.12 -0.92 -17.18
C TYR A 146 -7.29 -0.34 -18.33
N HIS A 147 -5.97 -0.24 -18.15
CA HIS A 147 -5.08 0.24 -19.23
C HIS A 147 -4.76 -0.80 -20.31
N VAL A 148 -4.92 -2.09 -20.04
CA VAL A 148 -4.78 -3.13 -21.08
C VAL A 148 -5.93 -3.02 -22.07
N PHE A 149 -7.15 -2.85 -21.56
CA PHE A 149 -8.39 -2.69 -22.35
C PHE A 149 -8.62 -1.25 -22.80
N HIS A 150 -7.54 -0.59 -23.22
CA HIS A 150 -7.57 0.83 -23.55
C HIS A 150 -8.54 1.15 -24.70
N GLU A 151 -8.58 0.34 -25.76
CA GLU A 151 -9.45 0.62 -26.92
C GLU A 151 -10.96 0.64 -26.60
N ILE A 152 -11.36 0.15 -25.42
CA ILE A 152 -12.75 0.17 -24.97
C ILE A 152 -13.06 1.52 -24.32
N SER A 153 -14.14 2.17 -24.75
CA SER A 153 -14.66 3.36 -24.08
C SER A 153 -15.60 2.97 -22.93
N TRP A 154 -15.25 3.35 -21.70
CA TRP A 154 -15.99 2.94 -20.51
C TRP A 154 -17.01 4.00 -20.13
N SER A 155 -18.29 3.61 -20.11
CA SER A 155 -19.37 4.48 -19.63
C SER A 155 -19.21 4.76 -18.13
N ALA A 156 -19.84 5.83 -17.64
CA ALA A 156 -19.84 6.16 -16.21
C ALA A 156 -20.40 5.01 -15.34
N THR A 157 -21.38 4.26 -15.86
CA THR A 157 -21.95 3.10 -15.18
C THR A 157 -20.93 1.97 -15.05
N VAL A 158 -20.19 1.64 -16.12
CA VAL A 158 -19.15 0.61 -16.09
C VAL A 158 -18.01 1.00 -15.15
N LYS A 159 -17.60 2.28 -15.17
CA LYS A 159 -16.62 2.83 -14.23
C LYS A 159 -17.06 2.62 -12.77
N LYS A 160 -18.29 3.00 -12.42
CA LYS A 160 -18.83 2.78 -11.06
C LYS A 160 -18.91 1.30 -10.69
N ALA A 161 -19.44 0.46 -11.58
CA ALA A 161 -19.53 -0.99 -11.38
C ALA A 161 -18.15 -1.62 -11.13
N THR A 162 -17.12 -1.12 -11.81
CA THR A 162 -15.73 -1.58 -11.63
C THR A 162 -15.18 -1.25 -10.25
N ILE A 163 -15.46 -0.06 -9.72
CA ILE A 163 -15.07 0.31 -8.36
C ILE A 163 -15.79 -0.55 -7.33
N VAL A 164 -17.10 -0.78 -7.51
CA VAL A 164 -17.87 -1.68 -6.64
C VAL A 164 -17.31 -3.10 -6.70
N ALA A 165 -17.01 -3.63 -7.89
CA ALA A 165 -16.40 -4.94 -8.06
C ALA A 165 -15.04 -5.01 -7.35
N ALA A 166 -14.18 -4.00 -7.50
CA ALA A 166 -12.89 -3.95 -6.82
C ALA A 166 -13.04 -3.95 -5.29
N LEU A 167 -13.98 -3.18 -4.75
CA LEU A 167 -14.28 -3.17 -3.32
C LEU A 167 -14.80 -4.53 -2.81
N LEU A 168 -15.70 -5.17 -3.56
CA LEU A 168 -16.18 -6.52 -3.22
C LEU A 168 -15.05 -7.54 -3.22
N VAL A 169 -14.13 -7.47 -4.19
CA VAL A 169 -12.94 -8.33 -4.22
C VAL A 169 -12.06 -8.04 -3.00
N ILE A 170 -11.78 -6.78 -2.66
CA ILE A 170 -11.00 -6.41 -1.46
C ILE A 170 -11.64 -6.97 -0.19
N VAL A 171 -12.96 -6.81 -0.03
CA VAL A 171 -13.69 -7.35 1.13
C VAL A 171 -13.61 -8.87 1.16
N SER A 172 -13.78 -9.55 0.02
CA SER A 172 -13.68 -11.02 -0.05
C SER A 172 -12.29 -11.53 0.34
N PHE A 173 -11.23 -10.74 0.10
CA PHE A 173 -9.87 -11.08 0.46
C PHE A 173 -9.62 -11.10 1.98
N TYR A 174 -10.53 -10.56 2.79
CA TYR A 174 -10.48 -10.72 4.24
C TYR A 174 -10.59 -12.20 4.64
N GLU A 175 -11.43 -12.97 3.94
CA GLU A 175 -11.60 -14.40 4.18
C GLU A 175 -10.67 -15.24 3.29
N ILE A 176 -10.50 -14.88 2.01
CA ILE A 176 -9.71 -15.68 1.06
C ILE A 176 -8.26 -15.83 1.51
N HIS A 177 -7.67 -14.80 2.13
CA HIS A 177 -6.28 -14.88 2.58
C HIS A 177 -6.05 -15.92 3.67
N LEU A 178 -7.11 -16.41 4.33
CA LEU A 178 -7.02 -17.49 5.32
C LEU A 178 -6.83 -18.85 4.68
N LEU A 179 -7.25 -19.00 3.43
CA LEU A 179 -7.25 -20.27 2.69
C LEU A 179 -5.89 -20.54 2.02
N VAL A 180 -5.13 -19.48 1.72
CA VAL A 180 -3.88 -19.56 0.98
C VAL A 180 -2.80 -18.77 1.70
N SER A 181 -1.64 -19.40 1.91
CA SER A 181 -0.49 -18.73 2.52
C SER A 181 -0.12 -17.44 1.80
N SER A 182 0.16 -16.39 2.57
CA SER A 182 0.65 -15.11 2.04
C SER A 182 1.96 -15.26 1.26
N GLY A 183 2.78 -16.27 1.60
CA GLY A 183 3.99 -16.64 0.88
C GLY A 183 3.77 -17.18 -0.54
N ILE A 184 2.52 -17.51 -0.90
CA ILE A 184 2.12 -17.89 -2.27
C ILE A 184 1.32 -16.74 -2.90
N LEU A 185 0.31 -16.25 -2.19
CA LEU A 185 -0.65 -15.30 -2.74
C LEU A 185 0.01 -13.97 -3.13
N LEU A 186 0.89 -13.43 -2.28
CA LEU A 186 1.55 -12.15 -2.55
C LEU A 186 2.53 -12.24 -3.75
N PRO A 187 3.44 -13.23 -3.86
CA PRO A 187 4.26 -13.41 -5.06
C PRO A 187 3.46 -13.56 -6.36
N VAL A 188 2.34 -14.30 -6.33
CA VAL A 188 1.46 -14.45 -7.51
C VAL A 188 0.89 -13.09 -7.92
N MET A 189 0.42 -12.29 -6.97
CA MET A 189 -0.11 -10.95 -7.28
C MET A 189 0.97 -10.00 -7.80
N ILE A 190 2.17 -10.03 -7.22
CA ILE A 190 3.32 -9.25 -7.71
C ILE A 190 3.64 -9.64 -9.15
N LEU A 191 3.68 -10.94 -9.45
CA LEU A 191 3.91 -11.45 -10.80
C LEU A 191 2.82 -10.97 -11.78
N LEU A 192 1.54 -11.06 -11.40
CA LEU A 192 0.44 -10.59 -12.24
C LEU A 192 0.53 -9.08 -12.52
N ILE A 193 0.82 -8.26 -11.50
CA ILE A 193 1.05 -6.81 -11.66
C ILE A 193 2.20 -6.58 -12.66
N TRP A 194 3.27 -7.36 -12.57
CA TRP A 194 4.41 -7.25 -13.46
C TRP A 194 4.10 -7.66 -14.90
N ILE A 195 3.35 -8.74 -15.10
CA ILE A 195 2.88 -9.18 -16.41
C ILE A 195 2.07 -8.06 -17.07
N PHE A 196 1.09 -7.49 -16.36
CA PHE A 196 0.27 -6.40 -16.91
C PHE A 196 1.05 -5.10 -17.11
N THR A 197 2.02 -4.80 -16.24
CA THR A 197 2.94 -3.67 -16.42
C THR A 197 3.78 -3.86 -17.69
N ALA A 198 4.29 -5.05 -17.94
CA ALA A 198 5.04 -5.37 -19.16
C ALA A 198 4.15 -5.25 -20.40
N ILE A 199 2.96 -5.86 -20.40
CA ILE A 199 1.99 -5.73 -21.50
C ILE A 199 1.73 -4.25 -21.80
N ASN A 200 1.46 -3.46 -20.76
CA ASN A 200 1.18 -2.03 -20.93
C ASN A 200 2.39 -1.24 -21.43
N TYR A 201 3.60 -1.58 -20.99
CA TYR A 201 4.82 -0.97 -21.51
C TYR A 201 4.98 -1.23 -23.01
N PHE A 202 4.66 -2.44 -23.50
CA PHE A 202 4.72 -2.72 -24.94
C PHE A 202 3.60 -2.01 -25.72
N GLN A 203 2.39 -1.92 -25.17
CA GLN A 203 1.28 -1.17 -25.76
C GLN A 203 1.62 0.34 -25.90
N PHE A 204 2.29 0.92 -24.90
CA PHE A 204 2.50 2.37 -24.79
C PHE A 204 3.99 2.75 -24.64
N ARG A 205 4.87 2.05 -25.36
CA ARG A 205 6.34 2.14 -25.18
C ARG A 205 6.90 3.57 -25.27
N LYS A 206 6.27 4.46 -26.03
CA LYS A 206 6.71 5.86 -26.19
C LYS A 206 6.23 6.77 -25.05
N GLU A 207 5.23 6.36 -24.29
CA GLU A 207 4.57 7.15 -23.24
C GLU A 207 4.97 6.69 -21.83
N ARG A 208 5.34 5.41 -21.70
CA ARG A 208 5.65 4.75 -20.42
C ARG A 208 7.14 4.82 -20.07
N SER A 209 7.43 5.11 -18.81
CA SER A 209 8.79 5.09 -18.28
C SER A 209 9.19 3.67 -17.90
N ILE A 210 10.13 3.08 -18.66
CA ILE A 210 10.73 1.78 -18.31
C ILE A 210 11.48 1.84 -16.97
N ILE A 211 12.01 3.02 -16.62
CA ILE A 211 12.73 3.26 -15.37
C ILE A 211 11.78 3.09 -14.18
N LEU A 212 10.56 3.63 -14.25
CA LEU A 212 9.58 3.47 -13.17
C LEU A 212 9.16 2.00 -12.98
N ALA A 213 9.01 1.25 -14.08
CA ALA A 213 8.73 -0.18 -14.02
C ALA A 213 9.86 -0.91 -13.28
N PHE A 214 11.09 -0.83 -13.77
CA PHE A 214 12.24 -1.51 -13.15
C PHE A 214 12.53 -1.04 -11.72
N LEU A 215 12.37 0.25 -11.43
CA LEU A 215 12.53 0.77 -10.07
C LEU A 215 11.50 0.14 -9.13
N GLY A 216 10.24 0.03 -9.55
CA GLY A 216 9.21 -0.68 -8.80
C GLY A 216 9.59 -2.12 -8.47
N LEU A 217 10.12 -2.88 -9.45
CA LEU A 217 10.60 -4.26 -9.24
C LEU A 217 11.80 -4.36 -8.32
N ALA A 218 12.81 -3.53 -8.57
CA ALA A 218 14.01 -3.53 -7.76
C ALA A 218 13.65 -3.29 -6.29
N LEU A 219 12.78 -2.31 -6.02
CA LEU A 219 12.33 -1.99 -4.67
C LEU A 219 11.58 -3.16 -4.01
N ILE A 220 10.62 -3.81 -4.70
CA ILE A 220 9.90 -4.96 -4.08
C ILE A 220 10.79 -6.18 -3.90
N VAL A 221 11.73 -6.44 -4.82
CA VAL A 221 12.69 -7.55 -4.67
C VAL A 221 13.61 -7.30 -3.49
N ILE A 222 14.17 -6.09 -3.36
CA ILE A 222 15.01 -5.71 -2.21
C ILE A 222 14.19 -5.79 -0.92
N ALA A 223 12.95 -5.29 -0.92
CA ALA A 223 12.07 -5.40 0.24
C ALA A 223 11.88 -6.87 0.64
N LEU A 224 11.57 -7.76 -0.31
CA LEU A 224 11.35 -9.18 -0.03
C LEU A 224 12.58 -9.82 0.61
N GLN A 225 13.78 -9.51 0.12
CA GLN A 225 15.01 -10.00 0.74
C GLN A 225 15.19 -9.47 2.16
N ILE A 226 14.96 -8.18 2.40
CA ILE A 226 15.03 -7.58 3.74
C ILE A 226 14.03 -8.26 4.69
N ARG A 227 12.78 -8.49 4.26
CA ARG A 227 11.79 -9.17 5.08
C ARG A 227 12.21 -10.62 5.39
N ILE A 228 12.77 -11.34 4.41
CA ILE A 228 13.25 -12.71 4.63
C ILE A 228 14.35 -12.73 5.69
N LEU A 229 15.33 -11.84 5.59
CA LEU A 229 16.43 -11.73 6.55
C LEU A 229 15.92 -11.35 7.96
N ASP A 230 14.96 -10.42 8.04
CA ASP A 230 14.31 -10.01 9.30
C ASP A 230 13.60 -11.18 9.98
N VAL A 231 12.81 -11.95 9.23
CA VAL A 231 12.10 -13.13 9.74
C VAL A 231 13.08 -14.24 10.15
N GLN A 232 14.18 -14.40 9.42
CA GLN A 232 15.25 -15.36 9.74
C GLN A 232 16.16 -14.90 10.89
N LYS A 233 15.98 -13.68 11.40
CA LYS A 233 16.81 -13.07 12.46
C LYS A 233 18.29 -12.92 12.08
N VAL A 234 18.59 -12.83 10.79
CA VAL A 234 19.97 -12.58 10.33
C VAL A 234 20.36 -11.15 10.68
N ASP A 235 21.45 -10.98 11.41
CA ASP A 235 21.93 -9.67 11.92
C ASP A 235 20.86 -8.86 12.66
N CYS A 236 19.98 -9.56 13.40
CA CYS A 236 18.89 -8.97 14.14
C CYS A 236 19.34 -8.40 15.50
N ASP A 237 19.19 -7.10 15.68
CA ASP A 237 19.17 -6.43 16.99
C ASP A 237 17.73 -6.02 17.32
N PRO A 238 17.07 -6.71 18.27
CA PRO A 238 15.66 -6.48 18.57
C PRO A 238 15.38 -5.11 19.22
N HIS A 239 16.41 -4.43 19.74
CA HIS A 239 16.29 -3.10 20.37
C HIS A 239 16.80 -1.96 19.47
N SER A 240 17.24 -2.28 18.24
CA SER A 240 17.70 -1.29 17.28
C SER A 240 16.56 -0.40 16.78
N VAL A 241 16.88 0.88 16.51
CA VAL A 241 15.96 1.79 15.79
C VAL A 241 15.88 1.47 14.29
N PHE A 242 16.78 0.63 13.78
CA PHE A 242 16.80 0.14 12.41
C PHE A 242 16.25 -1.28 12.36
N GLN A 243 14.96 -1.41 12.04
CA GLN A 243 14.27 -2.68 11.92
C GLN A 243 14.07 -3.06 10.45
N GLY A 244 14.45 -4.29 10.07
CA GLY A 244 14.32 -4.77 8.69
C GLY A 244 12.88 -4.71 8.20
N HIS A 245 11.93 -5.09 9.05
CA HIS A 245 10.51 -5.01 8.74
C HIS A 245 9.99 -3.56 8.55
N ALA A 246 10.54 -2.58 9.26
CA ALA A 246 10.24 -1.18 9.02
C ALA A 246 10.75 -0.67 7.66
N PHE A 247 11.94 -1.13 7.23
CA PHE A 247 12.43 -0.87 5.87
C PHE A 247 11.54 -1.53 4.82
N TRP A 248 11.02 -2.73 5.08
CA TRP A 248 10.03 -3.38 4.23
C TRP A 248 8.81 -2.48 3.98
N HIS A 249 8.24 -1.85 5.00
CA HIS A 249 7.11 -0.92 4.83
C HIS A 249 7.44 0.24 3.88
N VAL A 250 8.58 0.89 4.09
CA VAL A 250 8.98 2.04 3.26
C VAL A 250 9.23 1.60 1.81
N LEU A 251 9.97 0.51 1.60
CA LEU A 251 10.32 0.05 0.26
C LEU A 251 9.12 -0.45 -0.53
N THR A 252 8.19 -1.15 0.11
CA THR A 252 6.96 -1.62 -0.55
C THR A 252 5.99 -0.47 -0.82
N ALA A 253 5.95 0.57 0.04
CA ALA A 253 5.22 1.79 -0.23
C ALA A 253 5.74 2.49 -1.49
N LEU A 254 7.07 2.66 -1.58
CA LEU A 254 7.74 3.28 -2.72
C LEU A 254 7.61 2.43 -3.99
N SER A 255 7.74 1.10 -3.89
CA SER A 255 7.56 0.18 -5.01
C SER A 255 6.15 0.30 -5.59
N SER A 256 5.13 0.21 -4.74
CA SER A 256 3.73 0.32 -5.13
C SER A 256 3.40 1.70 -5.70
N PHE A 257 4.01 2.76 -5.16
CA PHE A 257 3.92 4.09 -5.73
C PHE A 257 4.58 4.17 -7.12
N CYS A 258 5.74 3.54 -7.34
CA CYS A 258 6.37 3.47 -8.66
C CYS A 258 5.48 2.75 -9.68
N SER A 259 4.83 1.65 -9.28
CA SER A 259 3.83 0.96 -10.11
C SER A 259 2.62 1.86 -10.43
N TYR A 260 2.09 2.59 -9.46
CA TYR A 260 1.04 3.59 -9.70
C TYR A 260 1.53 4.71 -10.64
N ALA A 261 2.73 5.24 -10.39
CA ALA A 261 3.36 6.30 -11.15
C ALA A 261 3.61 5.91 -12.61
N PHE A 262 3.95 4.66 -12.88
CA PHE A 262 4.08 4.11 -14.23
C PHE A 262 2.79 4.30 -15.05
N PHE A 263 1.62 4.09 -14.43
CA PHE A 263 0.33 4.32 -15.08
C PHE A 263 -0.08 5.79 -15.08
N ARG A 264 0.28 6.54 -14.03
CA ARG A 264 -0.20 7.91 -13.80
C ARG A 264 0.60 9.00 -14.51
N PHE A 265 1.90 8.85 -14.69
CA PHE A 265 2.77 9.88 -15.26
C PHE A 265 3.29 9.43 -16.61
N THR A 266 2.71 9.98 -17.68
CA THR A 266 3.08 9.72 -19.07
C THR A 266 3.93 10.85 -19.63
N SER A 267 4.87 10.54 -20.53
CA SER A 267 5.77 11.53 -21.13
C SER A 267 5.12 12.41 -22.21
N LYS A 268 3.89 12.10 -22.63
CA LYS A 268 3.12 12.86 -23.62
C LYS A 268 1.73 13.18 -23.11
N ASN A 269 1.28 14.40 -23.39
CA ASN A 269 -0.13 14.74 -23.40
C ASN A 269 -0.84 13.81 -24.40
N PRO A 270 -1.97 13.20 -24.03
CA PRO A 270 -2.79 12.46 -24.97
C PRO A 270 -3.21 13.41 -26.11
N ARG A 271 -3.08 12.92 -27.33
CA ARG A 271 -3.75 13.52 -28.50
C ARG A 271 -5.26 13.36 -28.37
#